data_AF-A0A9E3L7Q5-F1
#
_entry.id   AF-A0A9E3L7Q5-F1
#
_cell.length_a   1.000
_cell.length_b   1.000
_cell.length_c   1.000
_cell.angle_alpha   90.00
_cell.angle_beta   90.00
_cell.angle_gamma   90.00
#
_symmetry.space_group_name_H-M   'P 1'
#
loop_
_entity.id
_entity.type
_entity.pdbx_description
1 polymer ?
#
loop_
_entity_poly.entity_id
_entity_poly.type
_entity_poly.pdbx_seq_one_letter_code
_entity_poly.pdbx_strand_id
1 'polypeptide(L)'
;MNELSMVDELALVALVGDKEPGVTSQAVSKQWDKTPGAKGKNFASVLTRLRELGLVEQLPRSKGQRSSRWRLSSAGQNTVRERLSGLSMRGQGWKQKAARMLAAVHVLNVEPRIAISLAGNNTLAGYFLAIRLGEAFHASATPAGIAERVAAAALGAENGKPETLWRELLNRGFAEADPAQTEPANPATPSNDLPLPDFVEQVKRTAQTAGDGWFGPRKLFIHRAWEAWQVGTGSALDLAQFKQRLLEALQAGQIGLTRADFAVTLNPADLATAETKYGDEVFHFISIERNEHP
;
A
#
# COMPACT_ATOMS: atom_id res chain seq x y z
N MET A 1 20.49 -2.12 -4.96
CA MET A 1 19.65 -3.20 -5.54
C MET A 1 18.35 -2.54 -5.95
N ASN A 2 17.87 -2.77 -7.18
CA ASN A 2 16.56 -2.27 -7.58
C ASN A 2 15.50 -2.87 -6.66
N GLU A 3 14.62 -2.03 -6.13
CA GLU A 3 13.49 -2.47 -5.32
C GLU A 3 12.49 -3.20 -6.22
N LEU A 4 12.04 -4.37 -5.78
CA LEU A 4 11.04 -5.13 -6.52
C LEU A 4 9.67 -4.50 -6.28
N SER A 5 8.93 -4.26 -7.36
CA SER A 5 7.55 -3.82 -7.23
C SER A 5 6.68 -4.93 -6.66
N MET A 6 5.51 -4.58 -6.11
CA MET A 6 4.52 -5.55 -5.63
C MET A 6 4.17 -6.58 -6.72
N VAL A 7 4.07 -6.17 -7.99
CA VAL A 7 3.78 -7.06 -9.13
C VAL A 7 4.92 -8.03 -9.41
N ASP A 8 6.16 -7.57 -9.29
CA ASP A 8 7.34 -8.41 -9.45
C ASP A 8 7.35 -9.51 -8.37
N GLU A 9 7.08 -9.15 -7.11
CA GLU A 9 6.98 -10.12 -6.02
C GLU A 9 5.81 -11.10 -6.19
N LEU A 10 4.64 -10.61 -6.62
CA LEU A 10 3.47 -11.46 -6.95
C LEU A 10 3.80 -12.45 -8.06
N ALA A 11 4.52 -12.02 -9.10
CA ALA A 11 4.93 -12.86 -10.22
C ALA A 11 5.96 -13.92 -9.78
N LEU A 12 6.93 -13.55 -8.95
CA LEU A 12 7.88 -14.50 -8.37
C LEU A 12 7.16 -15.56 -7.52
N VAL A 13 6.27 -15.12 -6.62
CA VAL A 13 5.43 -15.98 -5.79
C VAL A 13 4.61 -16.96 -6.64
N ALA A 14 4.02 -16.50 -7.75
CA ALA A 14 3.26 -17.33 -8.66
C ALA A 14 4.12 -18.41 -9.34
N LEU A 15 5.37 -18.09 -9.70
CA LEU A 15 6.31 -19.03 -10.31
C LEU A 15 6.85 -20.09 -9.33
N VAL A 16 6.94 -19.78 -8.03
CA VAL A 16 7.35 -20.75 -6.98
C VAL A 16 6.30 -21.81 -6.73
N GLY A 17 5.03 -21.43 -6.80
CA GLY A 17 3.91 -22.31 -6.44
C GLY A 17 3.65 -23.46 -7.40
N ASP A 18 4.29 -23.45 -8.58
CA ASP A 18 4.13 -24.51 -9.56
C ASP A 18 5.12 -25.66 -9.32
N LYS A 19 4.64 -26.90 -9.43
CA LYS A 19 5.39 -28.11 -9.07
C LYS A 19 6.32 -28.59 -10.20
N GLU A 20 6.13 -28.09 -11.42
CA GLU A 20 6.91 -28.51 -12.58
C GLU A 20 8.16 -27.65 -12.80
N PRO A 21 9.24 -28.22 -13.38
CA PRO A 21 10.43 -27.46 -13.78
C PRO A 21 10.10 -26.51 -14.93
N GLY A 22 9.69 -25.30 -14.54
CA GLY A 22 9.35 -24.19 -15.41
C GLY A 22 7.89 -24.19 -15.86
N VAL A 23 7.30 -23.01 -15.91
CA VAL A 23 5.89 -22.81 -16.26
C VAL A 23 5.81 -22.18 -17.64
N THR A 24 4.94 -22.65 -18.52
CA THR A 24 4.74 -21.97 -19.82
C THR A 24 4.16 -20.59 -19.58
N SER A 25 4.54 -19.60 -20.38
CA SER A 25 3.91 -18.26 -20.36
C SER A 25 2.38 -18.34 -20.42
N GLN A 26 1.83 -19.29 -21.19
CA GLN A 26 0.39 -19.57 -21.23
C GLN A 26 -0.15 -20.21 -19.96
N ALA A 27 0.58 -21.10 -19.28
CA ALA A 27 0.13 -21.68 -18.01
C ALA A 27 0.19 -20.63 -16.88
N VAL A 28 1.25 -19.81 -16.83
CA VAL A 28 1.30 -18.69 -15.89
C VAL A 28 0.19 -17.69 -16.22
N SER A 29 0.04 -17.28 -17.48
CA SER A 29 -1.06 -16.41 -17.91
C SER A 29 -2.40 -17.04 -17.55
N LYS A 30 -2.65 -18.31 -17.83
CA LYS A 30 -3.93 -18.96 -17.48
C LYS A 30 -4.16 -19.03 -15.96
N GLN A 31 -3.12 -19.21 -15.16
CA GLN A 31 -3.21 -19.14 -13.70
C GLN A 31 -3.44 -17.70 -13.23
N TRP A 32 -2.82 -16.74 -13.90
CA TRP A 32 -2.93 -15.29 -13.69
C TRP A 32 -4.31 -14.78 -14.10
N ASP A 33 -4.77 -15.05 -15.32
CA ASP A 33 -6.10 -14.78 -15.89
C ASP A 33 -7.25 -15.41 -15.10
N LYS A 34 -7.00 -16.55 -14.43
CA LYS A 34 -7.94 -17.14 -13.45
C LYS A 34 -7.97 -16.37 -12.13
N THR A 35 -6.96 -15.56 -11.87
CA THR A 35 -6.92 -14.67 -10.72
C THR A 35 -7.80 -13.47 -11.04
N PRO A 36 -8.82 -13.18 -10.22
CA PRO A 36 -9.69 -12.03 -10.48
C PRO A 36 -8.85 -10.73 -10.53
N GLY A 37 -9.17 -9.78 -11.41
CA GLY A 37 -8.42 -8.52 -11.61
C GLY A 37 -7.21 -8.59 -12.54
N ALA A 38 -6.74 -9.79 -12.87
CA ALA A 38 -5.60 -9.99 -13.76
C ALA A 38 -5.93 -9.88 -15.26
N LYS A 39 -7.21 -9.95 -15.61
CA LYS A 39 -7.67 -10.05 -17.00
C LYS A 39 -7.25 -8.80 -17.80
N GLY A 40 -6.44 -9.02 -18.84
CA GLY A 40 -5.94 -7.95 -19.70
C GLY A 40 -4.66 -7.26 -19.19
N LYS A 41 -4.12 -7.66 -18.03
CA LYS A 41 -2.82 -7.16 -17.55
C LYS A 41 -1.67 -7.85 -18.29
N ASN A 42 -0.65 -7.09 -18.70
CA ASN A 42 0.44 -7.59 -19.52
C ASN A 42 1.47 -8.38 -18.69
N PHE A 43 1.20 -9.64 -18.38
CA PHE A 43 2.13 -10.48 -17.63
C PHE A 43 3.47 -10.69 -18.36
N ALA A 44 3.49 -10.61 -19.69
CA ALA A 44 4.71 -10.77 -20.47
C ALA A 44 5.72 -9.64 -20.22
N SER A 45 5.27 -8.41 -19.97
CA SER A 45 6.17 -7.31 -19.61
C SER A 45 6.80 -7.53 -18.23
N VAL A 46 6.03 -8.00 -17.25
CA VAL A 46 6.53 -8.36 -15.91
C VAL A 46 7.62 -9.43 -16.00
N LEU A 47 7.38 -10.52 -16.75
CA LEU A 47 8.38 -11.57 -16.96
C LEU A 47 9.64 -11.05 -17.68
N THR A 48 9.47 -10.14 -18.64
CA THR A 48 10.61 -9.55 -19.36
C THR A 48 11.47 -8.71 -18.42
N ARG A 49 10.83 -7.87 -17.59
CA ARG A 49 11.52 -7.09 -16.55
C ARG A 49 12.22 -7.98 -15.52
N LEU A 50 11.54 -9.01 -15.00
CA LEU A 50 12.15 -9.97 -14.08
C LEU A 50 13.35 -10.71 -14.70
N ARG A 51 13.34 -10.94 -16.03
CA ARG A 51 14.46 -11.54 -16.75
C ARG A 51 15.64 -10.58 -16.85
N GLU A 52 15.38 -9.31 -17.12
CA GLU A 52 16.40 -8.24 -17.14
C GLU A 52 17.04 -8.07 -15.77
N LEU A 53 16.26 -8.24 -14.69
CA LEU A 53 16.77 -8.29 -13.31
C LEU A 53 17.50 -9.61 -12.97
N GLY A 54 17.55 -10.57 -13.90
CA GLY A 54 18.19 -11.87 -13.70
C GLY A 54 17.46 -12.79 -12.72
N LEU A 55 16.21 -12.51 -12.37
CA LEU A 55 15.44 -13.27 -11.38
C LEU A 55 14.66 -14.44 -12.02
N VAL A 56 14.30 -14.32 -13.29
CA VAL A 56 13.71 -15.41 -14.07
C VAL A 56 14.53 -15.66 -15.31
N GLU A 57 14.48 -16.91 -15.78
CA GLU A 57 15.13 -17.33 -17.01
C GLU A 57 14.11 -18.02 -17.91
N GLN A 58 14.23 -17.72 -19.21
CA GLN A 58 13.42 -18.33 -20.25
C GLN A 58 14.11 -19.61 -20.71
N LEU A 59 13.42 -20.74 -20.55
CA LEU A 59 13.93 -22.03 -21.01
C LEU A 59 13.84 -22.12 -22.55
N PRO A 60 14.83 -22.76 -23.20
CA PRO A 60 14.79 -23.00 -24.63
C PRO A 60 13.55 -23.80 -25.01
N ARG A 61 12.93 -23.42 -26.13
CA ARG A 61 11.73 -24.09 -26.63
C ARG A 61 12.08 -25.49 -27.12
N SER A 62 11.41 -26.51 -26.59
CA SER A 62 11.53 -27.86 -27.13
C SER A 62 10.82 -27.99 -28.47
N LYS A 63 11.27 -28.93 -29.31
CA LYS A 63 10.70 -29.18 -30.64
C LYS A 63 9.21 -29.53 -30.49
N GLY A 64 8.33 -28.72 -31.09
CA GLY A 64 6.87 -28.87 -31.00
C GLY A 64 6.17 -28.00 -29.95
N GLN A 65 6.90 -27.28 -29.08
CA GLN A 65 6.26 -26.35 -28.14
C GLN A 65 5.95 -24.99 -28.75
N ARG A 66 4.69 -24.55 -28.62
CA ARG A 66 4.18 -23.26 -29.11
C ARG A 66 4.51 -22.06 -28.22
N SER A 67 4.93 -22.28 -26.98
CA SER A 67 5.18 -21.21 -25.99
C SER A 67 6.47 -21.45 -25.21
N SER A 68 7.18 -20.38 -24.88
CA SER A 68 8.35 -20.45 -24.00
C SER A 68 7.96 -20.79 -22.56
N ARG A 69 8.80 -21.59 -21.89
CA ARG A 69 8.74 -21.86 -20.45
C ARG A 69 9.63 -20.88 -19.70
N TRP A 70 9.23 -20.55 -18.48
CA TRP A 70 9.92 -19.64 -17.58
C TRP A 70 10.17 -20.35 -16.26
N ARG A 71 11.35 -20.17 -15.68
CA ARG A 71 11.66 -20.65 -14.33
C ARG A 71 12.38 -19.57 -13.55
N LEU A 72 12.40 -19.70 -12.22
CA LEU A 72 13.26 -18.89 -11.37
C LEU A 72 14.72 -19.24 -11.62
N SER A 73 15.56 -18.23 -11.81
CA SER A 73 17.01 -18.38 -11.77
C SER A 73 17.48 -18.66 -10.34
N SER A 74 18.76 -19.01 -10.14
CA SER A 74 19.34 -19.11 -8.79
C SER A 74 19.20 -17.82 -7.98
N ALA A 75 19.35 -16.65 -8.63
CA ALA A 75 19.16 -15.35 -8.00
C ALA A 75 17.69 -15.12 -7.63
N GLY A 76 16.74 -15.48 -8.50
CA GLY A 76 15.31 -15.43 -8.20
C GLY A 76 14.92 -16.34 -7.04
N GLN A 77 15.45 -17.57 -7.01
CA GLN A 77 15.22 -18.50 -5.91
C GLN A 77 15.77 -17.98 -4.59
N ASN A 78 16.97 -17.38 -4.59
CA ASN A 78 17.55 -16.75 -3.40
C ASN A 78 16.72 -15.55 -2.95
N THR A 79 16.28 -14.69 -3.89
CA THR A 79 15.45 -13.52 -3.59
C THR A 79 14.13 -13.93 -2.96
N VAL A 80 13.43 -14.91 -3.57
CA VAL A 80 12.23 -15.52 -2.99
C VAL A 80 12.53 -16.09 -1.62
N ARG A 81 13.65 -16.81 -1.44
CA ARG A 81 14.01 -17.41 -0.16
C ARG A 81 14.27 -16.36 0.91
N GLU A 82 14.96 -15.26 0.58
CA GLU A 82 15.26 -14.18 1.52
C GLU A 82 13.99 -13.43 1.91
N ARG A 83 13.21 -13.01 0.91
CA ARG A 83 11.99 -12.20 1.09
C ARG A 83 10.84 -12.99 1.71
N LEU A 84 10.69 -14.27 1.34
CA LEU A 84 9.62 -15.16 1.80
C LEU A 84 10.11 -16.22 2.80
N SER A 85 11.30 -16.03 3.40
CA SER A 85 11.88 -17.00 4.34
C SER A 85 10.89 -17.37 5.44
N GLY A 86 10.58 -18.66 5.59
CA GLY A 86 9.63 -19.15 6.60
C GLY A 86 8.19 -19.33 6.11
N LEU A 87 7.81 -18.81 4.94
CA LEU A 87 6.56 -19.18 4.30
C LEU A 87 6.70 -20.54 3.60
N SER A 88 5.96 -21.55 4.08
CA SER A 88 5.79 -22.78 3.31
C SER A 88 4.98 -22.48 2.05
N MET A 89 5.69 -22.32 0.93
CA MET A 89 5.13 -22.15 -0.41
C MET A 89 4.63 -23.48 -1.01
N ARG A 90 4.76 -24.58 -0.25
CA ARG A 90 4.27 -25.91 -0.60
C ARG A 90 3.04 -26.26 0.24
N GLY A 91 2.06 -26.91 -0.38
CA GLY A 91 0.85 -27.40 0.28
C GLY A 91 -0.39 -26.53 0.07
N GLN A 92 -1.51 -26.89 0.70
CA GLN A 92 -2.77 -26.15 0.60
C GLN A 92 -2.66 -24.80 1.36
N GLY A 93 -3.20 -23.72 0.80
CA GLY A 93 -3.27 -22.41 1.47
C GLY A 93 -2.05 -21.49 1.32
N TRP A 94 -1.01 -21.88 0.60
CA TRP A 94 0.18 -21.02 0.37
C TRP A 94 -0.18 -19.67 -0.26
N LYS A 95 -1.14 -19.65 -1.20
CA LYS A 95 -1.67 -18.44 -1.82
C LYS A 95 -2.21 -17.46 -0.78
N GLN A 96 -2.93 -17.97 0.21
CA GLN A 96 -3.51 -17.13 1.25
C GLN A 96 -2.44 -16.53 2.14
N LYS A 97 -1.44 -17.33 2.53
CA LYS A 97 -0.32 -16.84 3.34
C LYS A 97 0.51 -15.80 2.59
N ALA A 98 0.80 -16.04 1.32
CA ALA A 98 1.51 -15.09 0.47
C ALA A 98 0.73 -13.76 0.30
N ALA A 99 -0.59 -13.83 0.06
CA ALA A 99 -1.41 -12.62 -0.05
C ALA A 99 -1.41 -11.80 1.25
N ARG A 100 -1.57 -12.45 2.41
CA ARG A 100 -1.52 -11.75 3.72
C ARG A 100 -0.15 -11.10 3.96
N MET A 101 0.93 -11.80 3.63
CA MET A 101 2.28 -11.26 3.76
C MET A 101 2.48 -10.03 2.87
N LEU A 102 2.11 -10.12 1.59
CA LEU A 102 2.26 -9.02 0.64
C LEU A 102 1.38 -7.82 1.01
N ALA A 103 0.16 -8.04 1.50
CA ALA A 103 -0.68 -6.98 2.03
C ALA A 103 -0.02 -6.26 3.21
N ALA A 104 0.57 -7.02 4.15
CA ALA A 104 1.27 -6.43 5.28
C ALA A 104 2.53 -5.64 4.82
N VAL A 105 3.33 -6.19 3.92
CA VAL A 105 4.55 -5.52 3.44
C VAL A 105 4.23 -4.26 2.65
N HIS A 106 3.41 -4.37 1.61
CA HIS A 106 3.24 -3.28 0.65
C HIS A 106 2.17 -2.28 1.04
N VAL A 107 1.16 -2.68 1.81
CA VAL A 107 0.05 -1.78 2.17
C VAL A 107 0.19 -1.24 3.58
N LEU A 108 0.57 -2.10 4.53
CA LEU A 108 0.78 -1.69 5.91
C LEU A 108 2.21 -1.22 6.20
N ASN A 109 3.10 -1.30 5.20
CA ASN A 109 4.51 -0.98 5.32
C ASN A 109 5.20 -1.72 6.48
N VAL A 110 4.85 -2.99 6.65
CA VAL A 110 5.37 -3.85 7.72
C VAL A 110 6.63 -4.55 7.24
N GLU A 111 7.65 -4.61 8.09
CA GLU A 111 8.89 -5.32 7.78
C GLU A 111 8.59 -6.79 7.40
N PRO A 112 9.19 -7.34 6.32
CA PRO A 112 8.89 -8.70 5.84
C PRO A 112 8.92 -9.78 6.93
N ARG A 113 9.87 -9.71 7.87
CA ARG A 113 9.98 -10.65 9.00
C ARG A 113 8.74 -10.66 9.91
N ILE A 114 8.14 -9.49 10.11
CA ILE A 114 6.91 -9.33 10.91
C ILE A 114 5.70 -9.77 10.07
N ALA A 115 5.67 -9.43 8.77
CA ALA A 115 4.62 -9.86 7.84
C ALA A 115 4.53 -11.39 7.72
N ILE A 116 5.66 -12.10 7.77
CA ILE A 116 5.71 -13.56 7.81
C ILE A 116 5.00 -14.10 9.07
N SER A 117 5.16 -13.43 10.21
CA SER A 117 4.45 -13.83 11.44
C SER A 117 2.93 -13.70 11.29
N LEU A 118 2.45 -12.64 10.65
CA LEU A 118 1.02 -12.49 10.33
C LEU A 118 0.54 -13.61 9.40
N ALA A 119 1.29 -13.88 8.34
CA ALA A 119 0.97 -14.94 7.40
C ALA A 119 1.05 -16.36 8.00
N GLY A 120 1.87 -16.53 9.05
CA GLY A 120 1.97 -17.73 9.88
C GLY A 120 0.85 -17.90 10.91
N ASN A 121 -0.17 -17.03 10.90
CA ASN A 121 -1.25 -16.99 11.88
C ASN A 121 -0.76 -16.67 13.32
N ASN A 122 0.25 -15.81 13.48
CA ASN A 122 0.64 -15.33 14.80
C ASN A 122 -0.43 -14.38 15.34
N THR A 123 -1.13 -14.81 16.39
CA THR A 123 -2.24 -14.09 17.01
C THR A 123 -1.86 -12.68 17.47
N LEU A 124 -0.69 -12.53 18.10
CA LEU A 124 -0.24 -11.22 18.61
C LEU A 124 0.01 -10.24 17.47
N ALA A 125 0.72 -10.67 16.43
CA ALA A 125 0.95 -9.83 15.25
C ALA A 125 -0.37 -9.42 14.58
N GLY A 126 -1.33 -10.34 14.50
CA GLY A 126 -2.68 -10.06 14.02
C GLY A 126 -3.39 -8.99 14.83
N TYR A 127 -3.40 -9.12 16.17
CA TYR A 127 -4.05 -8.14 17.06
C TYR A 127 -3.40 -6.75 17.00
N PHE A 128 -2.07 -6.66 16.94
CA PHE A 128 -1.39 -5.36 16.83
C PHE A 128 -1.76 -4.63 15.54
N LEU A 129 -1.79 -5.33 14.41
CA LEU A 129 -2.16 -4.73 13.12
C LEU A 129 -3.65 -4.41 13.03
N ALA A 130 -4.49 -5.24 13.63
CA ALA A 130 -5.91 -4.98 13.80
C ALA A 130 -6.19 -3.66 14.51
N ILE A 131 -5.56 -3.45 15.68
CA ILE A 131 -5.70 -2.21 16.44
C ILE A 131 -5.23 -1.01 15.62
N ARG A 132 -4.10 -1.15 14.90
CA ARG A 132 -3.58 -0.10 14.02
C ARG A 132 -4.55 0.28 12.90
N LEU A 133 -5.33 -0.68 12.42
CA LEU A 133 -6.34 -0.47 11.38
C LEU A 133 -7.71 -0.02 11.92
N GLY A 134 -7.85 0.16 13.24
CA GLY A 134 -9.14 0.50 13.85
C GLY A 134 -10.16 -0.63 13.82
N GLU A 135 -9.72 -1.86 13.56
CA GLU A 135 -10.60 -3.02 13.44
C GLU A 135 -10.91 -3.60 14.83
N ALA A 136 -12.21 -3.77 15.12
CA ALA A 136 -12.67 -4.41 16.35
C ALA A 136 -12.72 -5.94 16.19
N PHE A 137 -12.13 -6.67 17.13
CA PHE A 137 -12.13 -8.14 17.14
C PHE A 137 -12.76 -8.69 18.41
N HIS A 138 -13.51 -9.78 18.25
CA HIS A 138 -14.00 -10.57 19.37
C HIS A 138 -12.93 -11.57 19.81
N ALA A 139 -12.84 -11.85 21.12
CA ALA A 139 -11.86 -12.77 21.71
C ALA A 139 -11.94 -14.21 21.17
N SER A 140 -13.02 -14.59 20.49
CA SER A 140 -13.22 -15.89 19.85
C SER A 140 -12.65 -15.99 18.42
N ALA A 141 -12.06 -14.93 17.88
CA ALA A 141 -11.50 -14.94 16.54
C ALA A 141 -10.27 -15.87 16.46
N THR A 142 -10.27 -16.78 15.48
CA THR A 142 -9.11 -17.64 15.23
C THR A 142 -7.96 -16.80 14.68
N PRO A 143 -6.69 -17.18 14.94
CA PRO A 143 -5.54 -16.41 14.46
C PRO A 143 -5.51 -16.27 12.92
N ALA A 144 -6.02 -17.27 12.20
CA ALA A 144 -6.21 -17.20 10.76
C ALA A 144 -7.29 -16.17 10.36
N GLY A 145 -8.42 -16.14 11.05
CA GLY A 145 -9.50 -15.17 10.81
C GLY A 145 -9.08 -13.74 11.11
N ILE A 146 -8.23 -13.52 12.12
CA ILE A 146 -7.64 -12.20 12.42
C ILE A 146 -6.75 -11.76 11.25
N ALA A 147 -5.82 -12.61 10.81
CA ALA A 147 -4.91 -12.29 9.72
C ALA A 147 -5.64 -12.05 8.38
N GLU A 148 -6.74 -12.76 8.13
CA GLU A 148 -7.63 -12.55 6.98
C GLU A 148 -8.30 -11.18 6.99
N ARG A 149 -8.89 -10.80 8.12
CA ARG A 149 -9.53 -9.49 8.28
C ARG A 149 -8.53 -8.34 8.18
N VAL A 150 -7.36 -8.47 8.82
CA VAL A 150 -6.29 -7.49 8.70
C VAL A 150 -5.86 -7.30 7.25
N ALA A 151 -5.65 -8.39 6.51
CA ALA A 151 -5.28 -8.31 5.09
C ALA A 151 -6.41 -7.71 4.23
N ALA A 152 -7.67 -8.05 4.54
CA ALA A 152 -8.82 -7.51 3.83
C ALA A 152 -8.96 -5.99 4.07
N ALA A 153 -8.92 -5.56 5.33
CA ALA A 153 -8.99 -4.16 5.72
C ALA A 153 -7.83 -3.35 5.12
N ALA A 154 -6.61 -3.89 5.15
CA ALA A 154 -5.45 -3.26 4.51
C ALA A 154 -5.71 -2.99 3.02
N LEU A 155 -6.30 -3.95 2.32
CA LEU A 155 -6.57 -3.85 0.88
C LEU A 155 -7.89 -3.17 0.52
N GLY A 156 -8.71 -2.76 1.50
CA GLY A 156 -10.09 -2.34 1.25
C GLY A 156 -10.97 -3.44 0.62
N ALA A 157 -10.60 -4.70 0.84
CA ALA A 157 -11.30 -5.85 0.28
C ALA A 157 -12.54 -6.21 1.11
N GLU A 158 -13.60 -6.67 0.43
CA GLU A 158 -14.84 -7.12 1.06
C GLU A 158 -14.65 -8.28 2.06
N ASN A 159 -13.66 -9.15 1.81
CA ASN A 159 -13.35 -10.29 2.66
C ASN A 159 -11.89 -10.75 2.51
N GLY A 160 -11.42 -11.52 3.49
CA GLY A 160 -10.06 -12.07 3.52
C GLY A 160 -9.87 -13.38 2.76
N LYS A 161 -10.78 -13.71 1.83
CA LYS A 161 -10.62 -14.90 1.00
C LYS A 161 -9.43 -14.73 0.06
N PRO A 162 -8.69 -15.80 -0.24
CA PRO A 162 -7.49 -15.72 -1.07
C PRO A 162 -7.76 -15.01 -2.40
N GLU A 163 -8.82 -15.38 -3.11
CA GLU A 163 -9.13 -14.87 -4.44
C GLU A 163 -9.38 -13.36 -4.44
N THR A 164 -10.05 -12.85 -3.39
CA THR A 164 -10.32 -11.43 -3.19
C THR A 164 -9.03 -10.67 -2.90
N LEU A 165 -8.22 -11.16 -1.95
CA LEU A 165 -6.95 -10.51 -1.59
C LEU A 165 -5.98 -10.48 -2.77
N TRP A 166 -5.88 -11.57 -3.53
CA TRP A 166 -5.05 -11.65 -4.72
C TRP A 166 -5.49 -10.67 -5.80
N ARG A 167 -6.80 -10.50 -5.99
CA ARG A 167 -7.34 -9.50 -6.92
C ARG A 167 -6.91 -8.10 -6.56
N GLU A 168 -7.13 -7.70 -5.31
CA GLU A 168 -6.84 -6.32 -4.90
C GLU A 168 -5.33 -6.02 -4.92
N LEU A 169 -4.49 -6.99 -4.54
CA LEU A 169 -3.04 -6.88 -4.67
C LEU A 169 -2.61 -6.70 -6.13
N LEU A 170 -3.17 -7.47 -7.06
CA LEU A 170 -2.85 -7.35 -8.48
C LEU A 170 -3.32 -6.02 -9.05
N ASN A 171 -4.55 -5.61 -8.75
CA ASN A 171 -5.09 -4.32 -9.19
C ASN A 171 -4.18 -3.18 -8.75
N ARG A 172 -3.79 -3.18 -7.47
CA ARG A 172 -2.93 -2.16 -6.89
C ARG A 172 -1.52 -2.18 -7.47
N GLY A 173 -0.87 -3.34 -7.51
CA GLY A 173 0.48 -3.44 -8.03
C GLY A 173 0.57 -3.02 -9.50
N PHE A 174 -0.41 -3.38 -10.34
CA PHE A 174 -0.40 -2.94 -11.74
C PHE A 174 -0.71 -1.45 -11.91
N ALA A 175 -1.49 -0.85 -11.00
CA ALA A 175 -1.67 0.60 -10.98
C ALA A 175 -0.37 1.32 -10.59
N GLU A 176 0.44 0.74 -9.70
CA GLU A 176 1.75 1.28 -9.31
C GLU A 176 2.82 1.08 -10.41
N ALA A 177 2.74 0.00 -11.19
CA ALA A 177 3.74 -0.35 -12.21
C ALA A 177 3.55 0.35 -13.58
N ASP A 178 2.38 0.92 -13.84
CA ASP A 178 2.08 1.65 -15.08
C ASP A 178 1.83 3.14 -14.79
N PRO A 179 2.90 3.98 -14.78
CA PRO A 179 2.75 5.41 -14.55
C PRO A 179 2.04 6.14 -15.71
N ALA A 180 1.82 5.46 -16.85
CA ALA A 180 1.08 6.03 -17.98
C ALA A 180 -0.45 5.83 -17.88
N GLN A 181 -0.92 5.02 -16.93
CA GLN A 181 -2.35 4.90 -16.56
C GLN A 181 -2.70 5.67 -15.28
N THR A 182 -1.78 6.49 -14.76
CA THR A 182 -2.08 7.47 -13.70
C THR A 182 -2.73 8.73 -14.27
N GLU A 183 -3.70 8.58 -15.18
CA GLU A 183 -4.80 9.53 -15.21
C GLU A 183 -5.80 8.98 -14.18
N PRO A 184 -6.03 9.67 -13.05
CA PRO A 184 -6.78 9.09 -11.96
C PRO A 184 -8.19 8.76 -12.46
N ALA A 185 -8.50 7.46 -12.52
CA ALA A 185 -9.87 6.99 -12.43
C ALA A 185 -10.39 7.46 -11.07
N ASN A 186 -10.90 8.69 -11.08
CA ASN A 186 -11.58 9.35 -10.01
C ASN A 186 -12.60 8.35 -9.45
N PRO A 187 -12.45 7.82 -8.23
CA PRO A 187 -13.63 7.32 -7.55
C PRO A 187 -14.53 8.54 -7.45
N ALA A 188 -15.65 8.53 -8.18
CA ALA A 188 -16.68 9.55 -8.07
C ALA A 188 -17.11 9.62 -6.60
N THR A 189 -16.41 10.47 -5.87
CA THR A 189 -16.61 10.84 -4.47
C THR A 189 -17.06 12.28 -4.59
N PRO A 190 -18.21 12.64 -3.99
CA PRO A 190 -18.91 13.88 -4.29
C PRO A 190 -17.93 15.06 -4.24
N SER A 191 -17.89 15.83 -5.33
CA SER A 191 -17.26 17.14 -5.31
C SER A 191 -17.90 17.92 -4.19
N ASN A 192 -17.15 18.11 -3.10
CA ASN A 192 -17.51 19.07 -2.08
C ASN A 192 -17.26 20.46 -2.69
N ASP A 193 -18.26 21.33 -2.70
CA ASP A 193 -18.38 22.46 -3.64
C ASP A 193 -17.37 23.61 -3.48
N LEU A 194 -16.39 23.51 -2.57
CA LEU A 194 -15.42 24.59 -2.34
C LEU A 194 -14.25 24.52 -3.35
N PRO A 195 -14.02 25.56 -4.16
CA PRO A 195 -12.82 25.69 -4.99
C PRO A 195 -11.53 25.56 -4.18
N LEU A 196 -10.48 25.04 -4.80
CA LEU A 196 -9.19 24.78 -4.14
C LEU A 196 -8.55 26.03 -3.49
N PRO A 197 -8.57 27.23 -4.11
CA PRO A 197 -8.06 28.44 -3.46
C PRO A 197 -8.82 28.80 -2.18
N ASP A 198 -10.15 28.71 -2.21
CA ASP A 198 -11.02 29.01 -1.06
C ASP A 198 -10.79 28.00 0.07
N PHE A 199 -10.52 26.74 -0.28
CA PHE A 199 -10.15 25.71 0.68
C PHE A 199 -8.84 26.08 1.39
N VAL A 200 -7.81 26.47 0.64
CA VAL A 200 -6.51 26.85 1.20
C VAL A 200 -6.63 28.08 2.10
N GLU A 201 -7.39 29.10 1.71
CA GLU A 201 -7.63 30.27 2.56
C GLU A 201 -8.35 29.90 3.84
N GLN A 202 -9.39 29.06 3.74
CA GLN A 202 -10.15 28.62 4.90
C GLN A 202 -9.28 27.79 5.84
N VAL A 203 -8.45 26.88 5.33
CA VAL A 203 -7.46 26.13 6.12
C VAL A 203 -6.50 27.06 6.83
N LYS A 204 -5.92 28.05 6.11
CA LYS A 204 -5.01 29.04 6.72
C LYS A 204 -5.69 29.84 7.82
N ARG A 205 -6.96 30.22 7.64
CA ARG A 205 -7.76 30.97 8.61
C ARG A 205 -8.07 30.14 9.86
N THR A 206 -8.62 28.94 9.69
CA THR A 206 -9.01 28.07 10.82
C THR A 206 -7.79 27.51 11.54
N ALA A 207 -6.68 27.31 10.84
CA ALA A 207 -5.44 26.90 11.50
C ALA A 207 -4.95 27.91 12.55
N GLN A 208 -5.26 29.21 12.41
CA GLN A 208 -4.93 30.21 13.43
C GLN A 208 -5.69 29.99 14.74
N THR A 209 -6.83 29.31 14.71
CA THR A 209 -7.62 28.99 15.92
C THR A 209 -7.16 27.72 16.60
N ALA A 210 -6.18 26.99 16.03
CA ALA A 210 -5.59 25.81 16.67
C ALA A 210 -4.76 26.23 17.88
N GLY A 211 -5.19 25.81 19.08
CA GLY A 211 -4.50 26.11 20.34
C GLY A 211 -3.25 25.25 20.57
N ASP A 212 -3.16 24.08 19.95
CA ASP A 212 -2.09 23.10 20.09
C ASP A 212 -1.60 22.58 18.73
N GLY A 213 -0.61 21.68 18.73
CA GLY A 213 -0.11 21.03 17.51
C GLY A 213 0.90 21.83 16.69
N TRP A 214 1.32 23.00 17.18
CA TRP A 214 2.33 23.82 16.54
C TRP A 214 3.75 23.30 16.81
N PHE A 215 4.57 23.27 15.77
CA PHE A 215 6.00 23.03 15.85
C PHE A 215 6.76 24.30 15.47
N GLY A 216 7.17 25.06 16.48
CA GLY A 216 7.69 26.40 16.28
C GLY A 216 6.62 27.38 15.76
N PRO A 217 7.03 28.51 15.17
CA PRO A 217 6.10 29.60 14.83
C PRO A 217 5.37 29.41 13.48
N ARG A 218 5.77 28.43 12.67
CA ARG A 218 5.37 28.34 11.25
C ARG A 218 4.86 26.99 10.77
N LYS A 219 4.72 26.00 11.66
CA LYS A 219 4.35 24.64 11.28
C LYS A 219 3.25 24.14 12.20
N LEU A 220 2.16 23.65 11.62
CA LEU A 220 1.04 23.04 12.35
C LEU A 220 0.84 21.62 11.87
N PHE A 221 0.62 20.67 12.78
CA PHE A 221 0.31 19.29 12.40
C PHE A 221 -0.95 19.23 11.53
N ILE A 222 -0.89 18.42 10.46
CA ILE A 222 -1.98 18.30 9.50
C ILE A 222 -3.30 17.86 10.17
N HIS A 223 -3.25 16.92 11.11
CA HIS A 223 -4.46 16.47 11.82
C HIS A 223 -5.05 17.55 12.73
N ARG A 224 -4.22 18.41 13.34
CA ARG A 224 -4.69 19.55 14.17
C ARG A 224 -5.28 20.68 13.33
N ALA A 225 -4.72 20.92 12.15
CA ALA A 225 -5.33 21.83 11.19
C ALA A 225 -6.72 21.36 10.76
N TRP A 226 -6.90 20.05 10.56
CA TRP A 226 -8.20 19.45 10.24
C TRP A 226 -9.20 19.58 11.40
N GLU A 227 -8.80 19.28 12.64
CA GLU A 227 -9.65 19.45 13.82
C GLU A 227 -10.14 20.91 13.95
N ALA A 228 -9.22 21.88 13.86
CA ALA A 228 -9.57 23.30 13.91
C ALA A 228 -10.48 23.72 12.74
N TRP A 229 -10.25 23.15 11.56
CA TRP A 229 -11.07 23.40 10.38
C TRP A 229 -12.48 22.82 10.51
N GLN A 230 -12.65 21.61 11.06
CA GLN A 230 -13.96 21.02 11.33
C GLN A 230 -14.75 21.86 12.33
N VAL A 231 -14.11 22.29 13.42
CA VAL A 231 -14.75 23.17 14.42
C VAL A 231 -15.15 24.51 13.80
N GLY A 232 -14.29 25.11 12.98
CA GLY A 232 -14.53 26.43 12.39
C GLY A 232 -15.50 26.46 11.21
N THR A 233 -15.76 25.32 10.55
CA THR A 233 -16.61 25.25 9.34
C THR A 233 -17.84 24.37 9.49
N GLY A 234 -17.87 23.46 10.48
CA GLY A 234 -18.91 22.45 10.61
C GLY A 234 -18.93 21.42 9.47
N SER A 235 -17.86 21.34 8.69
CA SER A 235 -17.81 20.49 7.50
C SER A 235 -17.70 19.00 7.84
N ALA A 236 -18.37 18.17 7.04
CA ALA A 236 -18.37 16.71 7.15
C ALA A 236 -17.15 16.02 6.52
N LEU A 237 -16.16 16.79 6.07
CA LEU A 237 -14.94 16.30 5.46
C LEU A 237 -14.11 15.53 6.49
N ASP A 238 -13.85 14.25 6.20
CA ASP A 238 -13.00 13.42 7.05
C ASP A 238 -11.50 13.78 6.89
N LEU A 239 -10.67 13.27 7.80
CA LEU A 239 -9.24 13.58 7.80
C LEU A 239 -8.52 13.10 6.52
N ALA A 240 -8.95 11.99 5.92
CA ALA A 240 -8.32 11.44 4.73
C ALA A 240 -8.62 12.32 3.50
N GLN A 241 -9.87 12.74 3.34
CA GLN A 241 -10.31 13.64 2.30
C GLN A 241 -9.69 15.05 2.46
N PHE A 242 -9.55 15.52 3.71
CA PHE A 242 -8.83 16.77 4.01
C PHE A 242 -7.36 16.70 3.58
N LYS A 243 -6.67 15.58 3.89
CA LYS A 243 -5.30 15.33 3.45
C LYS A 243 -5.19 15.31 1.92
N GLN A 244 -6.13 14.68 1.23
CA GLN A 244 -6.15 14.66 -0.24
C GLN A 244 -6.24 16.08 -0.82
N ARG A 245 -7.12 16.93 -0.29
CA ARG A 245 -7.22 18.34 -0.70
C ARG A 245 -5.95 19.14 -0.43
N LEU A 246 -5.26 18.86 0.67
CA LEU A 246 -3.97 19.48 0.96
C LEU A 246 -2.90 19.07 -0.07
N LEU A 247 -2.93 17.84 -0.55
CA LEU A 247 -2.01 17.38 -1.60
C LEU A 247 -2.33 18.03 -2.95
N GLU A 248 -3.60 18.18 -3.31
CA GLU A 248 -4.02 18.94 -4.50
C GLU A 248 -3.52 20.40 -4.42
N ALA A 249 -3.68 21.04 -3.25
CA ALA A 249 -3.18 22.39 -3.01
C ALA A 249 -1.64 22.47 -3.04
N LEU A 250 -0.94 21.43 -2.59
CA LEU A 250 0.52 21.33 -2.65
C LEU A 250 0.99 21.25 -4.10
N GLN A 251 0.38 20.37 -4.91
CA GLN A 251 0.68 20.24 -6.34
C GLN A 251 0.45 21.55 -7.09
N ALA A 252 -0.61 22.29 -6.73
CA ALA A 252 -0.93 23.60 -7.28
C ALA A 252 0.00 24.73 -6.75
N GLY A 253 0.93 24.45 -5.84
CA GLY A 253 1.83 25.44 -5.24
C GLY A 253 1.13 26.47 -4.33
N GLN A 254 -0.09 26.17 -3.86
CA GLN A 254 -0.92 27.09 -3.07
C GLN A 254 -0.69 26.96 -1.56
N ILE A 255 -0.13 25.83 -1.13
CA ILE A 255 0.21 25.55 0.26
C ILE A 255 1.55 24.80 0.35
N GLY A 256 2.32 25.05 1.41
CA GLY A 256 3.54 24.31 1.69
C GLY A 256 3.30 23.21 2.71
N LEU A 257 3.77 21.99 2.45
CA LEU A 257 3.78 20.90 3.41
C LEU A 257 5.24 20.57 3.79
N THR A 258 5.49 20.23 5.05
CA THR A 258 6.85 19.88 5.51
C THR A 258 6.89 18.58 6.29
N ARG A 259 8.06 17.93 6.22
CA ARG A 259 8.38 16.69 6.93
C ARG A 259 8.77 16.97 8.38
N ALA A 260 8.67 15.94 9.21
CA ALA A 260 9.26 15.95 10.53
C ALA A 260 10.70 15.42 10.47
N ASP A 261 11.67 16.33 10.49
CA ASP A 261 13.10 15.96 10.42
C ASP A 261 13.65 15.49 11.77
N PHE A 262 12.95 15.79 12.88
CA PHE A 262 13.33 15.43 14.25
C PHE A 262 12.23 14.62 14.95
N ALA A 263 11.99 13.40 14.46
CA ALA A 263 10.95 12.51 15.01
C ALA A 263 11.17 12.13 16.49
N VAL A 264 12.40 12.21 17.01
CA VAL A 264 12.74 11.83 18.40
C VAL A 264 12.19 12.80 19.44
N THR A 265 11.93 14.05 19.07
CA THR A 265 11.44 15.10 19.99
C THR A 265 9.92 15.26 19.93
N LEU A 266 9.26 14.62 18.97
CA LEU A 266 7.83 14.74 18.72
C LEU A 266 7.08 13.52 19.22
N ASN A 267 5.84 13.72 19.64
CA ASN A 267 4.97 12.63 20.04
C ASN A 267 4.72 11.69 18.83
N PRO A 268 5.07 10.40 18.92
CA PRO A 268 4.94 9.46 17.80
C PRO A 268 3.48 9.26 17.36
N ALA A 269 2.51 9.44 18.26
CA ALA A 269 1.10 9.35 17.92
C ALA A 269 0.66 10.53 17.02
N ASP A 270 1.13 11.74 17.32
CA ASP A 270 0.83 12.95 16.53
C ASP A 270 1.48 12.86 15.14
N LEU A 271 2.69 12.30 15.06
CA LEU A 271 3.37 12.04 13.78
C LEU A 271 2.59 11.03 12.92
N ALA A 272 2.24 9.87 13.48
CA ALA A 272 1.52 8.84 12.74
C ALA A 272 0.14 9.34 12.26
N THR A 273 -0.54 10.15 13.07
CA THR A 273 -1.85 10.71 12.72
C THR A 273 -1.73 11.81 11.67
N ALA A 274 -0.69 12.64 11.73
CA ALA A 274 -0.43 13.69 10.75
C ALA A 274 0.12 13.18 9.40
N GLU A 275 0.67 11.96 9.39
CA GLU A 275 1.34 11.36 8.23
C GLU A 275 0.49 11.46 6.96
N THR A 276 1.03 12.15 5.96
CA THR A 276 0.40 12.39 4.67
C THR A 276 1.39 12.08 3.57
N LYS A 277 1.15 11.00 2.81
CA LYS A 277 2.08 10.51 1.80
C LYS A 277 1.74 11.05 0.41
N TYR A 278 2.77 11.40 -0.34
CA TYR A 278 2.67 11.75 -1.74
C TYR A 278 3.91 11.27 -2.49
N GLY A 279 3.77 10.22 -3.31
CA GLY A 279 4.91 9.50 -3.85
C GLY A 279 5.79 8.95 -2.72
N ASP A 280 7.10 9.23 -2.78
CA ASP A 280 8.09 8.83 -1.78
C ASP A 280 8.22 9.84 -0.63
N GLU A 281 7.45 10.93 -0.65
CA GLU A 281 7.50 11.98 0.37
C GLU A 281 6.42 11.80 1.43
N VAL A 282 6.76 12.17 2.67
CA VAL A 282 5.89 12.01 3.84
C VAL A 282 5.81 13.32 4.61
N PHE A 283 4.69 14.00 4.50
CA PHE A 283 4.42 15.26 5.16
C PHE A 283 3.71 15.07 6.50
N HIS A 284 4.01 15.96 7.43
CA HIS A 284 3.42 15.95 8.77
C HIS A 284 2.86 17.33 9.15
N PHE A 285 3.39 18.38 8.55
CA PHE A 285 3.03 19.75 8.89
C PHE A 285 2.54 20.53 7.68
N ILE A 286 1.63 21.45 7.93
CA ILE A 286 1.33 22.56 7.05
C ILE A 286 2.24 23.73 7.41
N SER A 287 2.88 24.33 6.42
CA SER A 287 3.74 25.51 6.57
C SER A 287 2.88 26.77 6.46
N ILE A 288 2.54 27.33 7.60
CA ILE A 288 1.69 28.51 7.75
C ILE A 288 2.25 29.39 8.84
N GLU A 289 2.32 30.70 8.61
CA GLU A 289 2.74 31.62 9.66
C GLU A 289 1.66 31.72 10.73
N ARG A 290 2.05 31.57 11.99
CA ARG A 290 1.18 31.91 13.11
C ARG A 290 1.04 33.44 13.15
N ASN A 291 -0.19 33.93 13.08
CA ASN A 291 -0.45 35.34 13.35
C ASN A 291 -0.27 35.56 14.85
N GLU A 292 0.90 36.05 15.24
CA GLU A 292 1.08 36.64 16.58
C GLU A 292 0.28 37.94 16.60
N HIS A 293 -0.91 37.92 17.22
CA HIS A 293 -1.53 39.17 17.64
C HIS A 293 -0.84 39.67 18.92
N PRO A 294 -0.48 40.97 19.02
CA PRO A 294 -0.05 41.60 20.26
C PRO A 294 -1.17 41.63 21.31
#